data_AF-E0S690-F1
#
_entry.id   AF-E0S690-F1
#
_cell.length_a   1.000
_cell.length_b   1.000
_cell.length_c   1.000
_cell.angle_alpha   90.00
_cell.angle_beta   90.00
_cell.angle_gamma   90.00
#
_symmetry.space_group_name_H-M   'P 1'
#
loop_
_entity.id
_entity.type
_entity.pdbx_description
1 polymer ?
#
loop_
_entity_poly.entity_id
_entity_poly.type
_entity_poly.pdbx_seq_one_letter_code
_entity_poly.pdbx_strand_id
1 'polypeptide(L)'
;METHREKRETLKRMFQEEGFVVGDGLKYGVDLLLYTDSPSKVHSKYGVLIDRKHSLLDIVGVQRTCTSVNKILIVVFFDGAEVRMVSVERMELGGGGHEFSADELDV
;
A
#
# COMPACT_ATOMS: atom_id res chain seq x y z
N MET A 1 2.45 -3.23 -25.89
CA MET A 1 1.90 -2.85 -24.58
C MET A 1 2.22 -3.99 -23.63
N GLU A 2 2.95 -3.72 -22.55
CA GLU A 2 3.29 -4.74 -21.58
C GLU A 2 2.01 -5.15 -20.82
N THR A 3 1.72 -6.44 -20.82
CA THR A 3 0.53 -7.02 -20.20
C THR A 3 0.64 -6.93 -18.68
N HIS A 4 -0.49 -6.86 -17.99
CA HIS A 4 -0.52 -6.84 -16.52
C HIS A 4 0.22 -8.04 -15.89
N ARG A 5 0.17 -9.19 -16.56
CA ARG A 5 0.90 -10.40 -16.15
C ARG A 5 2.41 -10.20 -16.23
N GLU A 6 2.91 -9.58 -17.30
CA GLU A 6 4.34 -9.28 -17.46
C GLU A 6 4.83 -8.29 -16.40
N LYS A 7 4.07 -7.22 -16.14
CA LYS A 7 4.35 -6.26 -15.06
C LYS A 7 4.46 -6.95 -13.69
N ARG A 8 3.51 -7.83 -13.39
CA ARG A 8 3.50 -8.62 -12.16
C ARG A 8 4.73 -9.51 -12.03
N GLU A 9 5.14 -10.20 -13.10
CA GLU A 9 6.30 -11.08 -13.06
C GLU A 9 7.62 -10.30 -12.97
N THR A 10 7.71 -9.15 -13.65
CA THR A 10 8.86 -8.24 -13.54
C THR A 10 9.01 -7.73 -12.10
N LEU A 11 7.94 -7.29 -11.45
CA LEU A 11 7.99 -6.88 -10.04
C LEU A 11 8.33 -8.03 -9.11
N LYS A 12 7.76 -9.20 -9.33
CA LYS A 12 8.07 -10.39 -8.54
C LYS A 12 9.55 -10.70 -8.57
N ARG A 13 10.17 -10.72 -9.75
CA ARG A 13 11.62 -10.93 -9.90
C ARG A 13 12.43 -9.84 -9.20
N MET A 14 12.07 -8.57 -9.43
CA MET A 14 12.73 -7.42 -8.78
C MET A 14 12.72 -7.55 -7.26
N PHE A 15 11.56 -7.84 -6.64
CA PHE A 15 11.48 -7.98 -5.19
C PHE A 15 12.21 -9.22 -4.66
N GLN A 16 12.24 -10.32 -5.42
CA GLN A 16 13.02 -11.51 -5.05
C GLN A 16 14.52 -11.25 -5.09
N GLU A 17 15.00 -10.50 -6.09
CA GLU A 17 16.41 -10.07 -6.20
C GLU A 17 16.81 -9.17 -5.02
N GLU A 18 15.90 -8.32 -4.55
CA GLU A 18 16.05 -7.50 -3.32
C GLU A 18 15.91 -8.30 -2.01
N GLY A 19 15.65 -9.61 -2.08
CA GLY A 19 15.62 -10.52 -0.92
C GLY A 19 14.25 -10.69 -0.26
N PHE A 20 13.16 -10.17 -0.85
CA PHE A 20 11.81 -10.42 -0.34
C PHE A 20 11.30 -11.81 -0.77
N VAL A 21 10.55 -12.46 0.12
CA VAL A 21 9.67 -13.55 -0.31
C VAL A 21 8.39 -12.94 -0.86
N VAL A 22 8.00 -13.34 -2.08
CA VAL A 22 6.84 -12.79 -2.79
C VAL A 22 5.71 -13.82 -2.80
N GLY A 23 4.53 -13.43 -2.31
CA GLY A 23 3.31 -14.24 -2.29
C GLY A 23 2.18 -13.64 -3.14
N ASP A 24 1.07 -14.39 -3.22
CA ASP A 24 -0.14 -13.95 -3.91
C ASP A 24 -0.95 -12.94 -3.06
N GLY A 25 -1.39 -11.86 -3.70
CA GLY A 25 -2.10 -10.75 -3.05
C GLY A 25 -3.63 -10.81 -3.11
N LEU A 26 -4.23 -11.80 -3.78
CA LEU A 26 -5.66 -11.84 -4.09
C LEU A 26 -6.54 -11.71 -2.84
N LYS A 27 -6.14 -12.33 -1.73
CA LYS A 27 -6.87 -12.29 -0.45
C LYS A 27 -7.04 -10.88 0.13
N TYR A 28 -6.17 -9.95 -0.26
CA TYR A 28 -6.15 -8.58 0.25
C TYR A 28 -6.48 -7.54 -0.84
N GLY A 29 -6.90 -7.99 -2.03
CA GLY A 29 -7.19 -7.09 -3.16
C GLY A 29 -5.96 -6.42 -3.76
N VAL A 30 -4.77 -6.99 -3.57
CA VAL A 30 -3.49 -6.51 -4.13
C VAL A 30 -2.90 -7.54 -5.10
N ASP A 31 -1.92 -7.15 -5.90
CA ASP A 31 -1.32 -8.02 -6.90
C ASP A 31 -0.23 -8.94 -6.31
N LEU A 32 0.54 -8.44 -5.35
CA LEU A 32 1.60 -9.19 -4.66
C LEU A 32 1.61 -8.90 -3.15
N LEU A 33 2.11 -9.86 -2.37
CA LEU A 33 2.47 -9.67 -0.97
C LEU A 33 3.98 -9.82 -0.80
N LEU A 34 4.58 -8.94 -0.01
CA LEU A 34 6.01 -9.02 0.31
C LEU A 34 6.20 -9.39 1.77
N TYR A 35 7.08 -10.36 1.99
CA TYR A 35 7.53 -10.79 3.31
C TYR A 35 9.02 -10.50 3.43
N THR A 36 9.43 -9.97 4.58
CA THR A 36 10.83 -9.63 4.88
C THR A 36 11.67 -10.85 5.26
N ASP A 37 11.03 -12.01 5.44
CA ASP A 37 11.64 -13.32 5.74
C ASP A 37 10.64 -14.41 5.32
N SER A 38 10.93 -15.67 5.63
CA SER A 38 10.07 -16.82 5.38
C SER A 38 8.65 -16.62 5.95
N PRO A 39 7.59 -16.89 5.15
CA PRO A 39 6.20 -16.76 5.58
C PRO A 39 5.80 -17.62 6.80
N SER A 40 6.59 -18.63 7.15
CA SER A 40 6.40 -19.43 8.37
C SER A 40 6.87 -18.74 9.64
N LYS A 41 7.73 -17.72 9.52
CA LYS A 41 8.33 -16.96 10.62
C LYS A 41 7.72 -15.58 10.77
N VAL A 42 7.32 -14.96 9.66
CA VAL A 42 6.85 -13.56 9.64
C VAL A 42 5.56 -13.40 8.86
N HIS A 43 4.77 -12.40 9.26
CA HIS A 43 3.64 -11.94 8.46
C HIS A 43 4.12 -11.07 7.29
N SER A 44 3.37 -11.07 6.19
CA SER A 44 3.63 -10.12 5.10
C SER A 44 3.49 -8.69 5.60
N LYS A 45 4.46 -7.84 5.25
CA LYS A 45 4.51 -6.44 5.68
C LYS A 45 3.92 -5.48 4.64
N TYR A 46 4.07 -5.81 3.35
CA TYR A 46 3.65 -4.95 2.26
C TYR A 46 2.64 -5.65 1.35
N GLY A 47 1.62 -4.90 0.94
CA GLY A 47 0.72 -5.26 -0.16
C GLY A 47 1.02 -4.38 -1.36
N VAL A 48 1.26 -4.97 -2.52
CA VAL A 48 1.67 -4.26 -3.74
C VAL A 48 0.52 -4.25 -4.74
N LEU A 49 0.03 -3.07 -5.08
CA LEU A 49 -1.02 -2.84 -6.07
C LEU A 49 -0.41 -2.22 -7.32
N ILE A 50 -0.58 -2.87 -8.46
CA ILE A 50 -0.14 -2.36 -9.77
C ILE A 50 -1.24 -1.43 -10.29
N ASP A 51 -0.85 -0.22 -10.66
CA ASP A 51 -1.79 0.76 -11.21
C ASP A 51 -2.43 0.25 -12.52
N ARG A 52 -3.75 0.36 -12.56
CA ARG A 52 -4.62 0.02 -13.70
C ARG A 52 -5.66 1.11 -13.95
N LYS A 53 -5.34 2.37 -13.63
CA LYS A 53 -6.29 3.49 -13.59
C LYS A 53 -7.35 3.29 -12.51
N HIS A 54 -6.90 2.87 -11.32
CA HIS A 54 -7.79 2.73 -10.17
C HIS A 54 -8.39 4.08 -9.78
N SER A 55 -9.65 4.09 -9.39
CA SER A 55 -10.25 5.28 -8.79
C SER A 55 -9.70 5.50 -7.38
N LEU A 56 -9.86 6.73 -6.86
CA LEU A 56 -9.50 7.01 -5.46
C LEU A 56 -10.23 6.08 -4.48
N LEU A 57 -11.49 5.74 -4.76
CA LEU A 57 -12.29 4.86 -3.92
C LEU A 57 -11.74 3.41 -3.92
N ASP A 58 -11.24 2.94 -5.06
CA ASP A 58 -10.60 1.62 -5.15
C ASP A 58 -9.36 1.57 -4.26
N ILE A 59 -8.50 2.59 -4.36
CA ILE A 59 -7.28 2.69 -3.56
C ILE A 59 -7.62 2.76 -2.07
N VAL A 60 -8.61 3.57 -1.68
CA VAL A 60 -9.07 3.67 -0.28
C VAL A 60 -9.63 2.33 0.22
N GLY A 61 -10.37 1.59 -0.61
CA GLY A 61 -10.89 0.26 -0.27
C GLY A 61 -9.78 -0.76 -0.01
N VAL A 62 -8.76 -0.78 -0.87
CA VAL A 62 -7.57 -1.62 -0.68
C VAL A 62 -6.78 -1.18 0.55
N GLN A 63 -6.59 0.13 0.74
CA GLN A 63 -5.87 0.70 1.88
C GLN A 63 -6.53 0.31 3.22
N ARG A 64 -7.87 0.34 3.29
CA ARG A 64 -8.62 -0.14 4.46
C ARG A 64 -8.34 -1.61 4.74
N THR A 65 -8.31 -2.45 3.69
CA THR A 65 -8.04 -3.88 3.80
C THR A 65 -6.61 -4.16 4.26
N CYS A 66 -5.63 -3.43 3.75
CA CYS A 66 -4.24 -3.56 4.19
C CYS A 66 -4.05 -3.11 5.64
N THR A 67 -4.65 -1.97 6.02
CA THR A 67 -4.51 -1.40 7.37
C THR A 67 -5.12 -2.31 8.45
N SER A 68 -6.22 -3.00 8.17
CA SER A 68 -6.87 -3.90 9.13
C SER A 68 -6.02 -5.11 9.53
N VAL A 69 -5.03 -5.47 8.70
CA VAL A 69 -4.09 -6.58 8.92
C VAL A 69 -2.64 -6.11 9.08
N ASN A 70 -2.46 -4.83 9.45
CA ASN A 70 -1.17 -4.19 9.70
C ASN A 70 -0.19 -4.31 8.50
N LYS A 71 -0.68 -4.03 7.30
CA LYS A 71 0.13 -4.00 6.06
C LYS A 71 0.18 -2.59 5.50
N ILE A 72 1.35 -2.26 4.98
CA ILE A 72 1.57 -1.02 4.23
C ILE A 72 1.19 -1.28 2.77
N LEU A 73 0.31 -0.45 2.22
CA LEU A 73 -0.06 -0.50 0.81
C LEU A 73 0.99 0.26 -0.01
N ILE A 74 1.54 -0.40 -1.02
CA ILE A 74 2.44 0.18 -2.00
C ILE A 74 1.73 0.18 -3.35
N VAL A 75 1.60 1.35 -3.97
CA VAL A 75 1.07 1.48 -5.33
C VAL A 75 2.21 1.65 -6.30
N VAL A 76 2.21 0.86 -7.36
CA VAL A 76 3.28 0.81 -8.36
C VAL A 76 2.77 1.32 -9.70
N PHE A 77 3.44 2.34 -10.22
CA PHE A 77 3.19 2.95 -11.52
C PHE A 77 4.30 2.55 -12.50
N PHE A 78 3.90 2.24 -13.73
CA PHE A 78 4.81 1.95 -14.83
C PHE A 78 4.71 3.07 -15.85
N ASP A 79 5.80 3.78 -16.07
CA ASP A 79 5.94 4.80 -17.12
C ASP A 79 7.03 4.37 -18.11
N GLY A 80 6.61 3.67 -19.16
CA GLY A 80 7.55 3.01 -20.08
C GLY A 80 8.40 1.96 -19.35
N ALA A 81 9.70 2.24 -19.22
CA ALA A 81 10.66 1.39 -18.51
C ALA A 81 10.88 1.82 -17.05
N GLU A 82 10.36 2.98 -16.64
CA GLU A 82 10.48 3.45 -15.25
C GLU A 82 9.40 2.82 -14.38
N VAL A 83 9.82 2.36 -13.19
CA VAL A 83 8.93 1.87 -12.14
C VAL A 83 8.95 2.85 -10.99
N ARG A 84 7.80 3.43 -10.64
CA ARG A 84 7.64 4.32 -9.48
C ARG A 84 6.76 3.65 -8.44
N MET A 85 7.19 3.71 -7.19
CA MET A 85 6.47 3.12 -6.07
C MET A 85 6.14 4.20 -5.05
N VAL A 86 4.90 4.23 -4.55
CA VAL A 86 4.48 5.14 -3.48
C VAL A 86 3.84 4.35 -2.36
N SER A 87 4.17 4.68 -1.11
CA SER A 87 3.43 4.18 0.04
C SER A 87 2.14 4.98 0.20
N VAL A 88 1.06 4.27 0.51
CA VAL A 88 -0.24 4.88 0.80
C VAL A 88 -0.51 4.71 2.28
N GLU A 89 -0.59 5.84 2.98
CA GLU A 89 -0.85 5.90 4.41
C GLU A 89 -2.06 6.79 4.68
N ARG A 90 -2.83 6.43 5.71
CA ARG A 90 -3.92 7.28 6.17
C ARG A 90 -3.31 8.48 6.87
N MET A 91 -3.59 9.67 6.37
CA MET A 91 -3.23 10.89 7.08
C MET A 91 -4.08 11.00 8.35
N GLU A 92 -3.43 11.02 9.51
CA GLU A 92 -4.06 11.39 10.76
C GLU A 92 -3.95 12.90 10.93
N LEU A 93 -5.09 13.59 10.81
CA LEU A 93 -5.17 14.97 11.28
C LEU A 93 -5.18 14.88 12.80
N GLY A 94 -4.04 15.21 13.43
CA GLY A 94 -3.92 15.19 14.88
C GLY A 94 -5.09 15.94 15.50
N GLY A 95 -5.86 15.23 16.35
CA GLY A 95 -6.81 15.82 17.27
C GLY A 95 -6.05 16.61 18.34
N GLY A 96 -5.44 17.73 17.95
CA GLY A 96 -5.14 18.79 18.89
C GLY A 96 -6.47 19.38 19.33
N GLY A 97 -7.07 18.77 20.35
CA GLY A 97 -8.12 19.41 21.12
C GLY A 97 -7.50 20.62 21.82
N HIS A 98 -7.43 21.76 21.12
CA HIS A 98 -7.49 23.03 21.80
C HIS A 98 -8.97 23.25 22.08
N GLU A 99 -9.40 22.87 23.29
CA GLU A 99 -10.64 23.39 23.84
C GLU A 99 -10.55 24.91 23.76
N PHE A 100 -11.35 25.52 22.89
CA PHE A 100 -11.66 26.94 23.03
C PHE A 100 -12.51 27.04 24.28
N SER A 101 -11.88 27.42 25.41
CA SER A 101 -12.61 27.84 26.60
C SER A 101 -13.54 28.99 26.20
N ALA A 102 -14.84 28.80 26.41
CA ALA A 102 -15.88 29.78 26.13
C ALA A 102 -15.93 30.93 27.17
N ASP A 103 -14.77 31.34 27.69
CA ASP A 103 -14.63 32.37 28.74
C ASP A 103 -13.94 33.66 28.25
N GLU A 104 -13.78 33.86 26.93
CA GLU A 104 -13.28 35.13 26.35
C GLU A 104 -14.36 35.88 25.54
N LEU A 105 -15.63 35.73 25.93
CA LEU A 105 -16.71 36.61 25.47
C LEU A 105 -17.52 37.11 26.66
N ASP A 106 -16.89 37.94 27.50
CA ASP A 106 -17.61 38.92 28.30
C ASP A 106 -17.26 40.32 27.77
N VAL A 107 -18.30 40.98 27.23
CA VAL A 107 -18.36 42.41 26.89
C VAL A 107 -18.99 43.14 28.06
#